data_AF-A0A9X3EMU6-F1
#
_entry.id   AF-A0A9X3EMU6-F1
#
_cell.length_a   1.000
_cell.length_b   1.000
_cell.length_c   1.000
_cell.angle_alpha   90.00
_cell.angle_beta   90.00
_cell.angle_gamma   90.00
#
_symmetry.space_group_name_H-M   'P 1'
#
loop_
_entity.id
_entity.type
_entity.pdbx_description
1 polymer ?
#
loop_
_entity_poly.entity_id
_entity_poly.type
_entity_poly.pdbx_seq_one_letter_code
_entity_poly.pdbx_strand_id
1 'polypeptide(L)' 'MKIRCPICHKEQEVPEDFAYRPFCSQRCKTIDLGNWLGEAYRISRPITADDEEPGVRGEN' A
#
# COMPACT_ATOMS: atom_id res chain seq x y z
N MET A 1 18.14 -5.31 9.19
CA MET A 1 16.75 -5.69 9.53
C MET A 1 16.21 -6.72 8.54
N LYS A 2 15.32 -7.61 8.98
CA LYS A 2 14.66 -8.59 8.10
C LYS A 2 13.34 -8.02 7.58
N ILE A 3 13.09 -8.13 6.27
CA ILE A 3 11.82 -7.72 5.64
C ILE A 3 11.22 -8.86 4.83
N ARG A 4 9.89 -8.87 4.69
CA ARG A 4 9.15 -9.70 3.74
C ARG A 4 8.48 -8.80 2.72
N CYS A 5 8.92 -8.87 1.46
CA CYS A 5 8.41 -8.00 0.41
C CYS A 5 6.91 -8.26 0.16
N PRO A 6 6.03 -7.24 0.16
CA PRO A 6 4.61 -7.46 -0.07
C PRO A 6 4.29 -7.86 -1.52
N ILE A 7 5.18 -7.56 -2.47
CA ILE A 7 4.95 -7.80 -3.90
C ILE A 7 5.42 -9.19 -4.36
N CYS A 8 6.59 -9.62 -3.93
CA CYS A 8 7.18 -10.89 -4.39
C CYS A 8 7.39 -11.90 -3.26
N HIS A 9 7.03 -11.54 -2.02
CA HIS A 9 7.15 -12.37 -0.82
C HIS A 9 8.55 -12.85 -0.46
N LYS A 10 9.58 -12.35 -1.15
CA LYS A 10 10.98 -12.61 -0.80
C LYS A 10 11.28 -12.09 0.59
N GLU A 11 11.86 -12.95 1.41
CA GLU A 11 12.51 -12.55 2.67
C GLU A 11 13.96 -12.17 2.39
N GLN A 12 14.40 -11.04 2.95
CA GLN A 12 15.80 -10.62 2.85
C GLN A 12 16.21 -9.78 4.05
N GLU A 13 17.51 -9.85 4.38
CA GLU A 13 18.15 -8.89 5.26
C GLU A 13 18.56 -7.65 4.48
N VAL A 14 18.27 -6.47 5.02
CA VAL A 14 18.64 -5.18 4.45
C VAL A 14 19.23 -4.27 5.52
N PRO A 15 20.06 -3.28 5.14
CA PRO A 15 20.45 -2.19 6.03
C PRO A 15 19.25 -1.49 6.64
N GLU A 16 19.43 -0.90 7.83
CA GLU A 16 18.35 -0.21 8.54
C GLU A 16 17.86 1.04 7.79
N ASP A 17 18.74 1.67 7.01
CA ASP A 17 18.48 2.84 6.17
C ASP A 17 18.05 2.48 4.73
N PHE A 18 17.75 1.21 4.44
CA PHE A 18 17.44 0.78 3.08
C PHE A 18 16.25 1.56 2.48
N ALA A 19 16.50 2.19 1.33
CA ALA A 19 15.61 3.19 0.73
C ALA A 19 14.31 2.63 0.16
N TYR A 20 14.26 1.31 -0.08
CA TYR A 20 13.11 0.67 -0.74
C TYR A 20 12.18 -0.06 0.22
N ARG A 21 12.40 0.02 1.53
CA ARG A 21 11.48 -0.58 2.52
C ARG A 21 10.05 -0.05 2.29
N PRO A 22 9.01 -0.91 2.39
CA PRO A 22 9.02 -2.33 2.80
C PRO A 22 9.34 -3.33 1.67
N PHE A 23 9.70 -2.86 0.48
CA PHE A 23 9.95 -3.69 -0.70
C PHE A 23 11.39 -4.22 -0.74
N CYS A 24 11.60 -5.33 -1.46
CA CYS A 24 12.94 -5.88 -1.57
C CYS A 24 13.87 -5.11 -2.54
N SER A 25 13.30 -4.29 -3.43
CA SER A 25 14.04 -3.54 -4.46
C SER A 25 13.18 -2.44 -5.07
N GLN A 26 13.82 -1.54 -5.82
CA GLN A 26 13.15 -0.52 -6.62
C GLN A 26 12.09 -1.10 -7.55
N ARG A 27 12.38 -2.24 -8.19
CA ARG A 27 11.43 -2.92 -9.09
C ARG A 27 10.11 -3.25 -8.37
N CYS A 28 10.18 -3.81 -7.17
CA CYS A 28 8.96 -4.15 -6.43
C CYS A 28 8.19 -2.90 -5.98
N LYS A 29 8.89 -1.83 -5.59
CA LYS A 29 8.26 -0.53 -5.30
C LYS A 29 7.49 0.01 -6.52
N THR A 30 8.07 -0.07 -7.71
CA THR A 30 7.42 0.38 -8.95
C THR A 30 6.22 -0.49 -9.33
N ILE A 31 6.30 -1.81 -9.12
CA ILE A 31 5.17 -2.71 -9.37
C ILE A 31 4.01 -2.39 -8.44
N ASP A 32 4.27 -2.18 -7.15
CA ASP A 32 3.23 -1.78 -6.19
C ASP A 32 2.53 -0.50 -6.62
N LEU A 33 3.31 0.51 -7.01
CA LEU A 33 2.77 1.76 -7.55
C LEU A 33 1.90 1.51 -8.80
N GLY A 34 2.34 0.62 -9.70
CA GLY A 34 1.57 0.20 -10.86
C GLY A 34 0.24 -0.45 -10.49
N ASN A 35 0.21 -1.29 -9.45
CA ASN A 35 -1.03 -1.90 -8.95
C ASN A 35 -2.00 -0.87 -8.39
N TRP A 36 -1.50 0.16 -7.69
CA TRP A 36 -2.31 1.27 -7.21
C TRP A 36 -2.91 2.07 -8.36
N LEU A 37 -2.07 2.51 -9.29
CA LEU A 37 -2.51 3.32 -10.43
C LEU A 37 -3.39 2.56 -11.41
N GLY A 38 -3.21 1.24 -11.49
CA GLY A 38 -4.01 0.34 -12.32
C GLY A 38 -5.25 -0.22 -11.63
N GLU A 39 -5.64 0.30 -10.46
CA GLU A 39 -6.82 -0.14 -9.70
C GLU A 39 -6.85 -1.65 -9.40
N ALA A 40 -5.67 -2.28 -9.30
CA ALA A 40 -5.56 -3.72 -9.03
C ALA A 40 -5.90 -4.05 -7.57
N TYR A 41 -5.75 -3.09 -6.65
CA TYR A 41 -6.17 -3.23 -5.27
C TYR A 41 -7.65 -2.85 -5.11
N ARG A 42 -8.47 -3.82 -4.67
CA ARG A 42 -9.90 -3.64 -4.48
C ARG A 42 -10.33 -4.14 -3.11
N ILE A 43 -11.15 -3.34 -2.43
CA ILE A 43 -11.88 -3.77 -1.25
C ILE A 43 -13.20 -4.39 -1.73
N SER A 44 -13.41 -5.67 -1.44
CA SER A 44 -14.55 -6.45 -1.96
C SER A 44 -15.78 -6.47 -1.05
N ARG A 45 -15.73 -5.81 0.11
CA ARG A 45 -16.87 -5.76 1.04
C ARG A 45 -17.90 -4.70 0.60
N PRO A 46 -19.18 -4.89 0.94
CA PRO A 46 -20.19 -3.84 0.78
C PRO A 46 -19.80 -2.57 1.55
N ILE A 47 -20.19 -1.42 1.00
CA ILE A 47 -20.14 -0.14 1.69
C ILE A 47 -21.14 -0.19 2.84
N THR A 48 -20.70 0.20 4.03
CA THR A 48 -21.52 0.32 5.24
C THR A 48 -21.67 1.80 5.62
N ALA A 49 -22.62 2.10 6.51
CA ALA A 49 -22.81 3.47 7.00
C ALA A 49 -21.54 4.04 7.68
N ASP A 50 -20.67 3.18 8.22
CA ASP A 50 -19.40 3.57 8.82
C ASP A 50 -18.34 4.04 7.80
N ASP A 51 -18.52 3.75 6.50
CA ASP A 51 -17.63 4.22 5.43
C ASP A 51 -17.96 5.65 4.98
N GLU A 52 -19.12 6.17 5.36
CA GLU A 52 -19.54 7.53 5.05
C GLU A 52 -19.00 8.48 6.14
N GLU A 53 -18.02 9.32 5.79
CA GLU A 53 -17.58 10.41 6.67
C GLU A 53 -18.77 11.34 6.97
N PRO A 54 -19.11 11.62 8.24
CA PRO A 54 -20.20 12.53 8.57
C PRO A 54 -19.87 13.91 8.00
N GLY A 55 -20.65 14.34 7.02
CA GLY A 55 -20.38 15.51 6.20
C GLY A 55 -19.97 16.72 7.04
N VAL A 56 -18.76 17.23 6.78
CA VAL A 56 -18.41 18.61 7.09
C VAL A 56 -19.38 19.46 6.28
N ARG A 57 -20.50 19.85 6.91
CA ARG A 57 -21.37 20.91 6.41
C ARG A 57 -20.54 22.19 6.43
N GLY A 58 -19.88 22.45 5.31
CA GLY A 58 -19.49 23.80 4.94
C GLY A 58 -20.77 24.57 4.62
N GLU A 59 -21.36 25.17 5.63
CA GLU A 59 -22.35 26.24 5.46
C GLU A 59 -21.79 27.48 6.17
N ASN A 60 -21.47 28.47 5.31
CA ASN A 60 -20.96 29.82 5.49
C ASN A 60 -21.12 30.48 6.88
#